data_AF-A0A6V7NV25-F1
#
_entry.id   AF-A0A6V7NV25-F1
#
_cell.length_a   1.000
_cell.length_b   1.000
_cell.length_c   1.000
_cell.angle_alpha   90.00
_cell.angle_beta   90.00
_cell.angle_gamma   90.00
#
_symmetry.space_group_name_H-M   'P 1'
#
loop_
_entity.id
_entity.type
_entity.pdbx_description
1 polymer ?
#
loop_
_entity_poly.entity_id
_entity_poly.type
_entity_poly.pdbx_seq_one_letter_code
_entity_poly.pdbx_strand_id
1 'polypeptide(L)'
;MINEETVVVDDKLELIDALQQLGIDYHFEKEIKHALDSIFSKFDDIRVETKDNAYIIALLFRLLRGHGFRVSQDIFDQFKDENGSFKSNLSNQIKSLLSLYETSYMAVEEKIH
;
A
#
# COMPACT_ATOMS: atom_id res chain seq x y z
N MET A 1 11.65 -14.01 -11.01
CA MET A 1 10.75 -15.02 -10.42
C MET A 1 9.94 -14.30 -9.37
N ILE A 2 8.62 -14.27 -9.50
CA ILE A 2 7.74 -13.71 -8.47
C ILE A 2 7.71 -14.77 -7.35
N ASN A 3 8.06 -14.38 -6.13
CA ASN A 3 8.06 -15.26 -4.96
C ASN A 3 6.60 -15.61 -4.61
N GLU A 4 6.29 -16.87 -4.32
CA GLU A 4 4.94 -17.30 -3.93
C GLU A 4 4.45 -16.56 -2.69
N GLU A 5 5.38 -16.17 -1.79
CA GLU A 5 5.05 -15.36 -0.61
C GLU A 5 4.57 -13.95 -0.98
N THR A 6 5.11 -13.34 -2.05
CA THR A 6 4.66 -12.02 -2.55
C THR A 6 3.25 -12.09 -3.13
N VAL A 7 2.95 -13.13 -3.93
CA VAL A 7 1.60 -13.31 -4.52
C VAL A 7 0.54 -13.44 -3.43
N VAL A 8 0.86 -14.16 -2.34
CA VAL A 8 -0.03 -14.34 -1.20
C VAL A 8 -0.27 -13.04 -0.42
N VAL A 9 0.69 -12.12 -0.41
CA VAL A 9 0.51 -10.79 0.23
C VAL A 9 -0.35 -9.89 -0.65
N ASP A 10 -0.13 -9.87 -1.96
CA ASP A 10 -0.93 -9.09 -2.92
C ASP A 10 -2.41 -9.49 -2.83
N ASP A 11 -2.72 -10.78 -2.90
CA ASP A 11 -4.09 -11.30 -2.81
C ASP A 11 -4.76 -10.93 -1.47
N LYS A 12 -4.01 -10.90 -0.37
CA LYS A 12 -4.53 -10.49 0.94
C LYS A 12 -4.87 -9.01 0.99
N LEU A 13 -4.00 -8.15 0.45
CA LEU A 13 -4.24 -6.71 0.40
C LEU A 13 -5.47 -6.41 -0.46
N GLU A 14 -5.59 -7.05 -1.63
CA GLU A 14 -6.75 -6.90 -2.51
C GLU A 14 -8.04 -7.40 -1.86
N LEU A 15 -7.99 -8.53 -1.14
CA LEU A 15 -9.16 -9.04 -0.41
C LEU A 15 -9.61 -8.07 0.68
N ILE A 16 -8.68 -7.56 1.50
CA ILE A 16 -9.01 -6.58 2.54
C ILE A 16 -9.61 -5.33 1.90
N ASP A 17 -9.02 -4.84 0.81
CA ASP A 17 -9.53 -3.68 0.09
C ASP A 17 -10.95 -3.90 -0.44
N ALA A 18 -11.21 -5.07 -1.05
CA ALA A 18 -12.54 -5.42 -1.53
C ALA A 18 -13.58 -5.47 -0.40
N LEU A 19 -13.23 -6.01 0.78
CA LEU A 19 -14.11 -6.02 1.95
C LEU A 19 -14.46 -4.59 2.41
N GLN A 20 -13.48 -3.68 2.42
CA GLN A 20 -13.68 -2.27 2.78
C GLN A 20 -14.53 -1.53 1.75
N GLN A 21 -14.28 -1.72 0.45
CA GLN A 21 -15.05 -1.11 -0.63
C GLN A 21 -16.51 -1.57 -0.63
N LEU A 22 -16.77 -2.82 -0.23
CA LEU A 22 -18.11 -3.37 -0.07
C LEU A 22 -18.78 -2.95 1.25
N GLY A 23 -18.04 -2.33 2.18
CA GLY A 23 -18.55 -1.91 3.49
C GLY A 23 -18.94 -3.08 4.40
N ILE A 24 -18.29 -4.24 4.26
CA ILE A 24 -18.57 -5.46 5.02
C ILE A 24 -17.38 -5.92 5.88
N ASP A 25 -16.32 -5.13 5.91
CA ASP A 25 -15.10 -5.36 6.70
C ASP A 25 -15.36 -5.45 8.21
N TYR A 26 -16.45 -4.84 8.70
CA TYR A 26 -16.89 -4.93 10.09
C TYR A 26 -17.19 -6.37 10.57
N HIS A 27 -17.45 -7.31 9.65
CA HIS A 27 -17.59 -8.72 10.00
C HIS A 27 -16.26 -9.43 10.27
N PHE A 28 -15.14 -8.83 9.87
CA PHE A 28 -13.82 -9.45 9.83
C PHE A 28 -12.74 -8.60 10.51
N GLU A 29 -13.13 -7.68 11.41
CA GLU A 29 -12.21 -6.70 12.00
C GLU A 29 -10.97 -7.35 12.64
N LYS A 30 -11.15 -8.51 13.30
CA LYS A 30 -10.05 -9.23 13.97
C LYS A 30 -9.11 -9.88 12.96
N GLU A 31 -9.67 -10.52 11.95
CA GLU A 31 -8.95 -11.18 10.87
C GLU A 31 -8.14 -10.17 10.06
N ILE A 32 -8.76 -9.04 9.71
CA ILE A 32 -8.12 -7.92 9.01
C ILE A 32 -6.97 -7.36 9.86
N LYS A 33 -7.22 -7.09 11.15
CA LYS A 33 -6.18 -6.59 12.05
C LYS A 33 -4.99 -7.56 12.13
N HIS A 34 -5.24 -8.85 12.34
CA HIS A 34 -4.18 -9.85 12.40
C HIS A 34 -3.40 -9.95 11.07
N ALA A 35 -4.09 -9.85 9.94
CA ALA A 35 -3.44 -9.85 8.63
C ALA A 35 -2.53 -8.62 8.46
N LEU A 36 -3.01 -7.43 8.82
CA LEU A 36 -2.24 -6.19 8.73
C LEU A 36 -1.07 -6.17 9.73
N ASP A 37 -1.23 -6.68 10.94
CA ASP A 37 -0.14 -6.86 11.91
C ASP A 37 0.98 -7.75 11.33
N SER A 38 0.57 -8.88 10.70
CA SER A 38 1.50 -9.81 10.05
C SER A 38 2.23 -9.16 8.87
N ILE A 39 1.51 -8.43 8.02
CA ILE A 39 2.08 -7.68 6.90
C ILE A 39 3.05 -6.61 7.40
N PHE A 40 2.67 -5.84 8.43
CA PHE A 40 3.50 -4.78 8.99
C PHE A 40 4.80 -5.34 9.60
N SER A 41 4.74 -6.52 10.22
CA SER A 41 5.94 -7.19 10.76
C SER A 41 6.98 -7.57 9.70
N LYS A 42 6.55 -7.70 8.44
CA LYS A 42 7.37 -8.02 7.26
C LYS A 42 7.47 -6.86 6.27
N PHE A 43 7.18 -5.63 6.73
CA PHE A 43 6.97 -4.48 5.85
C PHE A 43 8.16 -4.21 4.92
N ASP A 44 9.39 -4.23 5.44
CA ASP A 44 10.58 -3.93 4.64
C ASP A 44 10.84 -4.99 3.56
N ASP A 45 10.65 -6.27 3.88
CA ASP A 45 10.80 -7.37 2.92
C ASP A 45 9.77 -7.25 1.79
N ILE A 46 8.50 -7.05 2.17
CA ILE A 46 7.38 -6.87 1.21
C ILE A 46 7.64 -5.64 0.32
N ARG A 47 8.09 -4.53 0.89
CA ARG A 47 8.41 -3.30 0.14
C ARG A 47 9.51 -3.55 -0.90
N VAL A 48 10.55 -4.30 -0.55
CA VAL A 48 11.66 -4.63 -1.46
C VAL A 48 11.19 -5.55 -2.59
N GLU A 49 10.37 -6.55 -2.28
CA GLU A 49 9.83 -7.49 -3.28
C GLU A 49 8.83 -6.82 -4.24
N THR A 50 7.99 -5.92 -3.73
CA THR A 50 6.92 -5.23 -4.49
C THR A 50 7.35 -3.88 -5.07
N LYS A 51 8.66 -3.58 -5.06
CA LYS A 51 9.21 -2.25 -5.40
C LYS A 51 8.80 -1.69 -6.77
N ASP A 52 8.51 -2.56 -7.73
CA ASP A 52 8.14 -2.21 -9.11
C ASP A 52 6.61 -2.16 -9.32
N ASN A 53 5.81 -2.49 -8.30
CA ASN A 53 4.35 -2.52 -8.34
C ASN A 53 3.75 -1.38 -7.50
N ALA A 54 3.56 -0.23 -8.13
CA ALA A 54 3.04 0.96 -7.46
C ALA A 54 1.61 0.81 -6.93
N TYR A 55 0.78 0.00 -7.58
CA TYR A 55 -0.57 -0.30 -7.12
C TYR A 55 -0.55 -1.02 -5.76
N ILE A 56 0.27 -2.07 -5.62
CA ILE A 56 0.40 -2.82 -4.35
C ILE A 56 1.01 -1.93 -3.26
N ILE A 57 2.04 -1.14 -3.57
CA ILE A 57 2.62 -0.22 -2.59
C ILE A 57 1.60 0.83 -2.13
N ALA A 58 0.77 1.35 -3.03
CA ALA A 58 -0.29 2.28 -2.66
C ALA A 58 -1.37 1.62 -1.81
N LEU A 59 -1.80 0.40 -2.13
CA LEU A 59 -2.71 -0.39 -1.29
C LEU A 59 -2.14 -0.65 0.10
N LEU A 60 -0.89 -1.11 0.17
CA LEU A 60 -0.17 -1.36 1.41
C LEU A 60 -0.14 -0.10 2.28
N PHE A 61 0.25 1.04 1.70
CA PHE A 61 0.26 2.33 2.40
C PHE A 61 -1.13 2.72 2.90
N ARG A 62 -2.15 2.64 2.05
CA ARG A 62 -3.54 3.00 2.37
C ARG A 62 -4.09 2.15 3.52
N LEU A 63 -3.98 0.84 3.40
CA LEU A 63 -4.54 -0.11 4.37
C LEU A 63 -3.83 0.00 5.71
N LEU A 64 -2.50 0.09 5.73
CA LEU A 64 -1.75 0.27 6.98
C LEU A 64 -2.07 1.61 7.65
N ARG A 65 -2.03 2.74 6.93
CA ARG A 65 -2.38 4.04 7.54
C ARG A 65 -3.83 4.10 7.99
N GLY A 66 -4.76 3.55 7.20
CA GLY A 66 -6.19 3.50 7.53
C GLY A 66 -6.48 2.74 8.82
N HIS A 67 -5.65 1.76 9.16
CA HIS A 67 -5.73 0.98 10.41
C HIS A 67 -4.80 1.49 11.53
N GLY A 68 -4.23 2.69 11.37
CA GLY A 68 -3.48 3.38 12.43
C GLY A 68 -1.97 3.07 12.48
N PHE A 69 -1.43 2.32 11.53
CA PHE A 69 0.01 2.10 11.42
C PHE A 69 0.72 3.35 10.89
N ARG A 70 1.91 3.64 11.43
CA ARG A 70 2.72 4.76 10.97
C ARG A 70 3.60 4.33 9.80
N VAL A 71 3.18 4.69 8.59
CA VAL A 71 3.95 4.48 7.36
C VAL A 71 4.35 5.84 6.76
N SER A 72 5.65 6.01 6.49
CA SER A 72 6.18 7.22 5.85
C SER A 72 5.72 7.32 4.39
N GLN A 73 5.55 8.55 3.90
CA GLN A 73 5.27 8.82 2.48
C GLN A 73 6.49 8.52 1.58
N ASP A 74 7.69 8.40 2.16
CA ASP A 74 8.94 8.12 1.43
C ASP A 74 8.93 6.73 0.77
N ILE A 75 7.98 5.86 1.11
CA ILE A 75 7.77 4.60 0.39
C ILE A 75 7.51 4.83 -1.10
N PHE A 76 6.95 5.98 -1.47
CA PHE A 76 6.68 6.34 -2.87
C PHE A 76 7.89 6.90 -3.62
N ASP A 77 9.01 7.19 -2.94
CA ASP A 77 10.19 7.80 -3.59
C ASP A 77 10.82 6.89 -4.63
N GLN A 78 10.66 5.58 -4.51
CA GLN A 78 11.09 4.61 -5.53
C GLN A 78 10.39 4.81 -6.89
N PHE A 79 9.23 5.48 -6.91
CA PHE A 79 8.47 5.82 -8.12
C PHE A 79 8.74 7.23 -8.63
N LYS A 80 9.58 8.00 -7.95
CA LYS A 80 10.00 9.34 -8.39
C LYS A 80 11.30 9.27 -9.18
N ASP A 81 11.48 10.21 -10.09
CA ASP A 81 12.72 10.46 -10.81
C ASP A 81 13.67 11.37 -10.00
N GLU A 82 14.83 11.68 -10.56
CA GLU A 82 15.84 12.56 -9.95
C GLU A 82 15.34 14.00 -9.71
N ASN A 83 14.27 14.41 -10.39
CA ASN A 83 13.63 15.71 -10.21
C ASN A 83 12.49 15.67 -9.17
N GLY A 84 12.25 14.51 -8.54
CA GLY A 84 11.16 14.29 -7.59
C GLY A 84 9.78 14.10 -8.23
N SER A 85 9.70 14.02 -9.56
CA SER A 85 8.46 13.79 -10.30
C SER A 85 8.20 12.29 -10.46
N PHE A 86 6.92 11.87 -10.49
CA PHE A 86 6.61 10.46 -10.76
C PHE A 86 7.11 10.04 -12.15
N LYS A 87 7.76 8.87 -12.22
CA LYS A 87 8.32 8.32 -13.46
C LYS A 87 7.24 8.16 -14.53
N SER A 88 7.56 8.50 -15.78
CA SER A 88 6.60 8.47 -16.90
C SER A 88 6.06 7.08 -17.25
N ASN A 89 6.74 6.00 -16.89
CA ASN A 89 6.21 4.65 -17.05
C ASN A 89 5.03 4.35 -16.12
N LEU A 90 4.87 5.10 -15.03
CA LEU A 90 3.77 4.99 -14.09
C LEU A 90 2.48 5.57 -14.64
N SER A 91 2.56 6.59 -15.51
CA SER A 91 1.37 7.22 -16.10
C SER A 91 0.58 6.28 -17.01
N ASN A 92 1.19 5.17 -17.44
CA ASN A 92 0.55 4.14 -18.24
C ASN A 92 -0.19 3.09 -17.39
N GLN A 93 -0.07 3.15 -16.07
CA GLN A 93 -0.69 2.19 -15.14
C GLN A 93 -1.86 2.85 -14.40
N ILE A 94 -3.06 2.77 -14.99
CA ILE A 94 -4.28 3.42 -14.47
C ILE A 94 -4.56 3.03 -13.01
N LYS A 95 -4.39 1.75 -12.65
CA LYS A 95 -4.58 1.28 -11.27
C LYS A 95 -3.60 1.95 -10.31
N SER A 96 -2.33 2.05 -10.69
CA SER A 96 -1.30 2.71 -9.88
C SER A 96 -1.59 4.19 -9.70
N LEU A 97 -2.04 4.89 -10.74
CA LEU A 97 -2.44 6.30 -10.66
C LEU A 97 -3.65 6.51 -9.75
N LEU A 98 -4.68 5.67 -9.89
CA LEU A 98 -5.89 5.76 -9.08
C LEU A 98 -5.58 5.52 -7.60
N SER A 99 -4.80 4.49 -7.29
CA SER A 99 -4.41 4.20 -5.91
C SER A 99 -3.52 5.30 -5.32
N LEU A 100 -2.62 5.91 -6.09
CA LEU A 100 -1.84 7.08 -5.64
C LEU A 100 -2.70 8.31 -5.37
N TYR A 101 -3.75 8.52 -6.17
CA TYR A 101 -4.71 9.58 -5.93
C TYR A 101 -5.47 9.36 -4.63
N GLU A 102 -5.98 8.14 -4.40
CA GLU A 102 -6.66 7.79 -3.15
C GLU A 102 -5.76 7.96 -1.91
N THR A 103 -4.49 7.56 -2.00
CA THR A 103 -3.55 7.67 -0.87
C THR A 103 -3.17 9.12 -0.57
N SER A 104 -3.23 10.03 -1.55
CA SER A 104 -2.96 11.46 -1.33
C SER A 104 -3.90 12.10 -0.30
N TYR A 105 -5.13 11.59 -0.16
CA TYR A 105 -6.07 12.04 0.86
C TYR A 105 -5.71 11.58 2.28
N MET A 106 -4.83 10.59 2.41
CA MET A 106 -4.31 10.09 3.68
C MET A 106 -2.95 10.70 4.05
N ALA A 107 -2.44 11.60 3.21
CA ALA A 107 -1.23 12.38 3.47
C ALA A 107 -1.52 13.48 4.49
N VAL A 108 -1.54 13.13 5.77
CA VAL A 108 -1.50 14.13 6.86
C VAL A 108 -0.07 14.66 6.97
N GLU A 109 0.11 15.99 7.10
CA GLU A 109 1.39 16.62 7.43
C GLU A 109 2.02 15.89 8.62
N GLU A 110 3.24 15.38 8.45
CA GLU A 110 4.06 15.00 9.58
C GLU A 110 4.36 16.27 10.37
N LYS A 111 3.59 16.52 11.44
CA LYS A 111 3.99 17.49 12.45
C LYS A 111 5.28 16.97 13.09
N ILE A 112 6.40 17.47 12.59
CA ILE A 112 7.69 17.43 13.27
C ILE A 112 7.46 18.10 14.64
N HIS A 113 7.56 17.33 15.71
CA HIS A 113 7.61 17.82 17.08
C HIS A 113 8.99 17.53 17.66
#